data_AF-A0A2V9HWS5-F1
#
_entry.id   AF-A0A2V9HWS5-F1
#
_cell.length_a   1.000
_cell.length_b   1.000
_cell.length_c   1.000
_cell.angle_alpha   90.00
_cell.angle_beta   90.00
_cell.angle_gamma   90.00
#
_symmetry.space_group_name_H-M   'P 1'
#
loop_
_entity.id
_entity.type
_entity.pdbx_description
1 polymer ?
#
loop_
_entity_poly.entity_id
_entity_poly.type
_entity_poly.pdbx_seq_one_letter_code
_entity_poly.pdbx_strand_id
1 'polypeptide(L)' 'MIRGDGSVDSIQLVRGIDEQLDANAMEALSRWKFRPATKQGTPVELEAIVHIPFHAPRDR' A
#
# COMPACT_ATOMS: atom_id res chain seq x y z
N MET A 1 -7.80 -0.21 -1.00
CA MET A 1 -8.42 -1.28 -1.79
C MET A 1 -7.42 -1.81 -2.82
N ILE A 2 -7.28 -3.13 -2.96
CA ILE A 2 -6.59 -3.76 -4.08
C ILE A 2 -7.67 -4.35 -4.99
N ARG A 3 -7.75 -3.90 -6.24
CA ARG A 3 -8.78 -4.33 -7.19
C ARG A 3 -8.46 -5.71 -7.79
N GLY A 4 -9.45 -6.31 -8.45
CA GLY A 4 -9.31 -7.62 -9.12
C GLY A 4 -8.33 -7.61 -10.29
N ASP A 5 -7.91 -6.43 -10.77
CA ASP A 5 -6.85 -6.28 -11.76
C ASP A 5 -5.47 -6.02 -11.12
N GLY A 6 -5.40 -5.93 -9.79
CA GLY A 6 -4.19 -5.66 -9.02
C GLY A 6 -3.85 -4.17 -8.84
N SER A 7 -4.65 -3.24 -9.38
CA SER A 7 -4.44 -1.81 -9.11
C SER A 7 -4.79 -1.45 -7.66
N VAL A 8 -4.14 -0.41 -7.15
CA VAL A 8 -4.44 0.16 -5.83
C VAL A 8 -5.38 1.33 -6.01
N ASP A 9 -6.37 1.41 -5.14
CA ASP A 9 -7.32 2.51 -5.05
C ASP A 9 -7.69 2.76 -3.58
N SER A 10 -8.28 3.92 -3.28
CA SER A 10 -8.89 4.23 -1.98
C SER A 10 -7.91 4.00 -0.82
N ILE A 11 -6.74 4.64 -0.88
CA ILE A 11 -5.72 4.56 0.17
C ILE A 11 -6.17 5.40 1.36
N GLN A 12 -6.04 4.84 2.57
CA GLN A 12 -6.37 5.49 3.83
C GLN A 12 -5.18 5.35 4.79
N LEU A 13 -4.80 6.43 5.46
CA LEU A 13 -3.76 6.40 6.49
C LEU A 13 -4.33 5.78 7.77
N VAL A 14 -3.75 4.66 8.20
CA VAL A 14 -4.13 4.01 9.47
C VAL A 14 -3.34 4.59 10.64
N ARG A 15 -2.02 4.75 10.47
CA ARG A 15 -1.11 5.31 11.47
C ARG A 15 0.06 5.98 10.77
N GLY A 16 0.24 7.27 11.02
CA GLY A 16 1.36 8.07 10.54
C GLY A 16 2.50 8.20 11.56
N ILE A 17 3.65 8.65 11.08
CA ILE A 17 4.78 9.04 11.94
C ILE A 17 5.29 10.45 11.67
N ASP A 18 5.04 10.98 10.47
CA ASP A 18 5.41 12.33 10.02
C ASP A 18 4.65 12.64 8.73
N GLU A 19 4.11 13.85 8.59
CA GLU A 19 3.21 14.21 7.48
C GLU A 19 3.87 14.05 6.09
N GLN A 20 5.16 14.38 5.96
CA GLN A 20 5.86 14.27 4.69
C GLN A 20 6.17 12.81 4.36
N LEU A 21 6.55 12.02 5.35
CA LEU A 21 6.78 10.58 5.16
C LEU A 21 5.48 9.84 4.83
N ASP A 22 4.38 10.22 5.47
CA ASP A 22 3.05 9.67 5.23
C ASP A 22 2.60 9.96 3.78
N ALA A 23 2.75 11.20 3.32
CA ALA A 23 2.43 11.59 1.94
C ALA A 23 3.27 10.81 0.91
N ASN A 24 4.59 10.69 1.15
CA ASN A 24 5.49 9.94 0.28
C ASN A 24 5.11 8.44 0.22
N ALA A 25 4.75 7.85 1.36
CA ALA A 25 4.32 6.45 1.45
C ALA A 25 3.02 6.22 0.68
N MET A 26 2.03 7.10 0.83
CA MET A 26 0.75 7.02 0.11
C MET A 26 0.94 7.20 -1.40
N GLU A 27 1.76 8.16 -1.82
CA GLU A 27 2.08 8.38 -3.24
C GLU A 27 2.77 7.15 -3.84
N ALA A 28 3.78 6.61 -3.16
CA ALA A 28 4.47 5.40 -3.61
C ALA A 28 3.49 4.22 -3.75
N LEU A 29 2.66 3.98 -2.73
CA LEU A 29 1.69 2.88 -2.72
C LEU A 29 0.64 3.01 -3.84
N SER A 30 0.22 4.23 -4.18
CA SER A 30 -0.74 4.48 -5.28
C SER A 30 -0.23 4.03 -6.65
N ARG A 31 1.09 3.93 -6.82
CA ARG A 31 1.74 3.54 -8.08
C ARG A 31 1.97 2.03 -8.17
N TRP A 32 1.70 1.28 -7.10
CA TRP A 32 1.95 -0.16 -7.08
C TRP A 32 0.90 -0.92 -7.89
N LYS A 33 1.34 -2.04 -8.49
CA LYS A 33 0.47 -3.03 -9.12
C LYS A 33 0.72 -4.38 -8.44
N PHE A 34 -0.28 -4.86 -7.73
CA PHE A 34 -0.23 -6.14 -7.05
C PHE A 34 -0.58 -7.28 -8.01
N ARG A 35 -0.13 -8.50 -7.68
CA ARG A 35 -0.73 -9.69 -8.28
C ARG A 35 -2.17 -9.80 -7.75
N PRO A 36 -3.19 -9.92 -8.63
CA PRO A 36 -4.56 -10.09 -8.18
C PRO A 36 -4.70 -11.29 -7.23
N ALA A 37 -5.44 -11.08 -6.14
CA ALA A 37 -5.89 -12.19 -5.33
C ALA A 37 -6.97 -12.96 -6.08
N THR A 38 -6.98 -14.28 -5.93
CA THR A 38 -7.98 -15.14 -6.55
C THR A 38 -8.71 -15.97 -5.51
N LYS A 39 -10.02 -16.14 -5.72
CA LYS A 39 -10.85 -17.10 -5.00
C LYS A 39 -11.40 -18.08 -6.02
N GLN A 40 -11.01 -19.34 -5.92
CA GLN A 40 -11.39 -20.40 -6.88
C GLN A 40 -11.03 -20.03 -8.35
N GLY A 41 -9.86 -19.39 -8.55
CA GLY A 41 -9.40 -18.99 -9.88
C GLY A 41 -9.99 -17.68 -10.40
N THR A 42 -11.01 -17.10 -9.74
CA THR A 42 -11.57 -15.81 -10.11
C THR A 42 -10.89 -14.68 -9.34
N PRO A 43 -10.42 -13.60 -9.99
CA PRO A 43 -9.89 -12.43 -9.31
C PRO A 43 -10.93 -11.76 -8.41
N VAL A 44 -10.52 -11.33 -7.23
CA VAL A 44 -11.37 -10.65 -6.24
C VAL A 44 -10.72 -9.36 -5.75
N GLU A 45 -11.55 -8.37 -5.42
CA GLU A 45 -11.09 -7.17 -4.70
C GLU A 45 -10.91 -7.48 -3.21
N LEU A 46 -9.95 -6.81 -2.56
CA LEU A 46 -9.72 -6.96 -1.13
C LEU A 46 -9.21 -5.69 -0.47
N GLU A 47 -9.47 -5.60 0.83
CA GLU A 47 -8.85 -4.63 1.72
C GLU A 47 -7.58 -5.23 2.34
N ALA A 48 -6.50 -4.44 2.34
CA ALA A 48 -5.22 -4.82 2.90
C ALA A 48 -4.64 -3.66 3.72
N ILE A 49 -3.99 -4.00 4.83
CA ILE A 49 -3.15 -3.08 5.60
C ILE A 49 -1.70 -3.32 5.17
N VAL A 50 -1.04 -2.29 4.67
CA VAL A 50 0.36 -2.32 4.25
C VAL A 50 1.17 -1.46 5.20
N HIS A 51 2.20 -2.04 5.82
CA HIS A 51 3.15 -1.29 6.63
C HIS A 51 4.37 -0.91 5.80
N ILE A 52 4.69 0.39 5.76
CA ILE A 52 5.85 0.95 5.05
C ILE A 52 6.81 1.50 6.10
N PRO A 53 7.90 0.79 6.45
CA PRO A 53 8.80 1.22 7.49
C PRO A 53 9.81 2.26 6.96
N PHE A 54 9.96 3.36 7.69
CA PHE A 54 11.05 4.31 7.49
C PHE A 54 12.15 4.07 8.52
N HIS A 55 13.40 4.08 8.05
CA HIS A 55 14.57 3.96 8.91
C HIS A 55 15.48 5.16 8.64
N ALA A 56 15.84 5.88 9.71
CA ALA A 56 16.91 6.86 9.60
C ALA A 56 18.22 6.14 9.22
N PRO A 57 19.11 6.78 8.45
CA PRO A 57 20.47 6.29 8.28
C PRO A 57 21.08 6.00 9.66
N ARG A 58 21.84 4.91 9.79
CA ARG A 58 22.61 4.70 11.01
C ARG A 58 23.70 5.78 11.06
N ASP A 59 23.80 6.47 12.19
CA ASP A 59 24.92 7.37 12.47
C ASP A 59 26.23 6.62 12.21
N ARG A 60 27.10 7.23 11.42
CA ARG A 60 28.40 6.66 11.05
C ARG A 60 29.49 7.20 11.95
#